data_AF-A0A9E2ZIK3-F1
#
_entry.id   AF-A0A9E2ZIK3-F1
#
_cell.length_a   1.000
_cell.length_b   1.000
_cell.length_c   1.000
_cell.angle_alpha   90.00
_cell.angle_beta   90.00
_cell.angle_gamma   90.00
#
_symmetry.space_group_name_H-M   'P 1'
#
loop_
_entity.id
_entity.type
_entity.pdbx_description
1 polymer ?
#
loop_
_entity_poly.entity_id
_entity_poly.type
_entity_poly.pdbx_seq_one_letter_code
_entity_poly.pdbx_strand_id
1 'polypeptide(L)'
;MRSPPGGYFGKALIVDLSRGSGSTVRLPEPVLRSFIGGAGLGTWLMHEHCPAGVEPLAPEAPLIFVFSPLVGTPLTTSAKFAVVGKSPLTGRLTDALASSHFAIAGKLTGHDAIVVRGACARPSVLMIDQGEVTVAPAEEVWGLPAADAEARLRERMGPAWRVAAIGPAGERLVRYATISHDGRHAGRGGLGALMGSKLCKAIVVRGRGKVASSDPAAVLAAAKRLRERSFGAATAKYRELGTMANLLAFNAISTLPTRNFSAAKFEQASSLGAEEVAELRQVARSSCASCSIGCEHLYKGPRGKKTRMEYENVFALGPLCGVSDADAVIAASSRCDELGLDTISAGGTIAWAMECAERGLIDVPWLRFGDADALLRAIEAI
;
A
#
# COMPACT_ATOMS: atom_id res chain seq x y z
N MET A 1 22.71 26.79 13.82
CA MET A 1 22.13 25.44 13.99
C MET A 1 22.90 24.46 13.10
N ARG A 2 23.21 23.25 13.58
CA ARG A 2 23.81 22.21 12.74
C ARG A 2 22.82 21.78 11.65
N SER A 3 23.32 21.54 10.44
CA SER A 3 22.56 20.94 9.34
C SER A 3 22.06 19.55 9.76
N PRO A 4 20.91 19.09 9.23
CA PRO A 4 20.44 17.74 9.49
C PRO A 4 21.47 16.72 8.96
N PRO A 5 21.50 15.48 9.52
CA PRO A 5 22.32 14.42 8.96
C PRO A 5 21.97 14.16 7.48
N GLY A 6 22.92 13.63 6.70
CA GLY A 6 22.68 13.27 5.31
C GLY A 6 21.49 12.30 5.17
N GLY A 7 20.71 12.48 4.11
CA GLY A 7 19.45 11.75 3.86
C GLY A 7 18.21 12.42 4.44
N TYR A 8 18.36 13.43 5.30
CA TYR A 8 17.24 14.09 5.97
C TYR A 8 17.07 15.55 5.56
N PHE A 9 15.83 16.02 5.58
CA PHE A 9 15.54 17.45 5.61
C PHE A 9 15.46 18.00 7.05
N GLY A 10 15.30 17.14 8.04
CA GLY A 10 15.17 17.48 9.46
C GLY A 10 13.83 18.11 9.80
N LYS A 11 12.77 17.78 9.06
CA LYS A 11 11.49 18.50 9.09
C LYS A 11 10.31 17.58 8.88
N ALA A 12 9.19 17.83 9.57
CA ALA A 12 7.89 17.24 9.28
C ALA A 12 6.88 18.34 8.92
N LEU A 13 6.00 18.07 7.98
CA LEU A 13 4.88 18.95 7.63
C LEU A 13 3.64 18.51 8.41
N ILE A 14 3.13 19.36 9.29
CA ILE A 14 1.91 19.09 10.05
C ILE A 14 0.75 19.78 9.32
N VAL A 15 -0.20 19.00 8.83
CA VAL A 15 -1.34 19.44 8.03
C VAL A 15 -2.63 19.33 8.84
N ASP A 16 -3.41 20.41 8.84
CA ASP A 16 -4.77 20.44 9.35
C ASP A 16 -5.75 20.59 8.18
N LEU A 17 -6.48 19.51 7.89
CA LEU A 17 -7.46 19.46 6.79
C LEU A 17 -8.68 20.34 7.03
N SER A 18 -9.07 20.54 8.30
CA SER A 18 -10.24 21.37 8.63
C SER A 18 -9.95 22.85 8.38
N ARG A 19 -8.68 23.25 8.50
CA ARG A 19 -8.22 24.62 8.22
C ARG A 19 -7.61 24.78 6.83
N GLY A 20 -7.32 23.68 6.14
CA GLY A 20 -6.60 23.69 4.86
C GLY A 20 -5.19 24.30 4.96
N SER A 21 -4.51 24.12 6.10
CA SER A 21 -3.24 24.78 6.40
C SER A 21 -2.15 23.78 6.80
N GLY A 22 -0.89 24.12 6.53
CA GLY A 22 0.29 23.34 6.94
C GLY A 22 1.27 24.17 7.74
N SER A 23 1.97 23.53 8.68
CA SER A 23 3.10 24.12 9.39
C SER A 23 4.26 23.14 9.45
N THR A 24 5.46 23.61 9.12
CA THR A 24 6.67 22.80 9.21
C THR A 24 7.22 22.82 10.63
N VAL A 25 7.47 21.64 11.19
CA VAL A 25 8.14 21.46 12.49
C VAL A 25 9.51 20.84 12.30
N ARG A 26 10.46 21.21 13.18
CA ARG A 26 11.82 20.67 13.15
C ARG A 26 11.85 19.29 13.80
N LEU A 27 12.52 18.34 13.15
CA LEU A 27 12.89 17.04 13.71
C LEU A 27 14.33 17.14 14.27
N PRO A 28 14.53 17.02 15.60
CA PRO A 28 15.86 17.05 16.17
C PRO A 28 16.74 15.89 15.68
N GLU A 29 18.05 16.14 15.53
CA GLU A 29 19.00 15.10 15.11
C GLU A 29 18.99 13.85 16.01
N PRO A 30 18.89 13.95 17.36
CA PRO A 30 18.77 12.76 18.21
C PRO A 30 17.58 11.89 17.85
N VAL A 31 16.42 12.50 17.54
CA VAL A 31 15.21 11.78 17.11
C VAL A 31 15.46 11.06 15.79
N LEU A 32 16.04 11.74 14.80
CA LEU A 32 16.37 11.13 13.51
C LEU A 32 17.34 9.95 13.65
N ARG A 33 18.32 10.05 14.56
CA ARG A 33 19.27 8.96 14.81
C ARG A 33 18.65 7.79 15.56
N SER A 34 17.75 8.05 16.50
CA SER A 34 17.07 7.02 17.28
C SER A 34 16.02 6.25 16.49
N PHE A 35 15.28 6.95 15.61
CA PHE A 35 14.11 6.38 14.94
C PHE A 35 14.29 6.15 13.44
N ILE A 36 15.36 6.70 12.85
CA ILE A 36 15.77 6.55 11.44
C ILE A 36 14.72 7.08 10.44
N GLY A 37 13.57 6.44 10.29
CA GLY A 37 12.57 6.79 9.29
C GLY A 37 11.48 5.74 9.27
N GLY A 38 10.64 5.76 8.23
CA GLY A 38 9.57 4.78 8.05
C GLY A 38 8.72 4.58 9.31
N ALA A 39 8.49 3.33 9.69
CA ALA A 39 7.69 2.97 10.86
C ALA A 39 8.26 3.48 12.20
N GLY A 40 9.59 3.55 12.34
CA GLY A 40 10.23 4.03 13.57
C GLY A 40 9.93 5.51 13.84
N LEU A 41 10.22 6.37 12.85
CA LEU A 41 9.91 7.80 12.96
C LEU A 41 8.39 8.05 12.99
N GLY A 42 7.61 7.26 12.25
CA GLY A 42 6.15 7.35 12.28
C GLY A 42 5.56 7.02 13.65
N THR A 43 6.13 6.04 14.36
CA THR A 43 5.73 5.70 15.73
C THR A 43 6.02 6.84 16.70
N TRP A 44 7.20 7.45 16.59
CA TRP A 44 7.54 8.64 17.39
C TRP A 44 6.58 9.80 17.08
N LEU A 45 6.29 10.08 15.80
CA LEU A 45 5.34 11.12 15.43
C LEU A 45 3.91 10.83 15.90
N MET A 46 3.49 9.55 15.93
CA MET A 46 2.23 9.16 16.55
C MET A 46 2.23 9.47 18.05
N HIS A 47 3.33 9.19 18.76
CA HIS A 47 3.44 9.55 20.18
C HIS A 47 3.31 11.06 20.42
N GLU A 48 3.93 11.88 19.57
CA GLU A 48 3.91 13.35 19.71
C GLU A 48 2.57 14.00 19.29
N HIS A 49 1.89 13.42 18.28
CA HIS A 49 0.75 14.09 17.63
C HIS A 49 -0.59 13.39 17.80
N CYS A 50 -0.63 12.16 18.28
CA CYS A 50 -1.88 11.41 18.49
C CYS A 50 -2.42 11.68 19.90
N PRO A 51 -3.62 12.27 20.04
CA PRO A 51 -4.22 12.44 21.36
C PRO A 51 -4.43 11.08 22.04
N ALA A 52 -4.14 11.02 23.35
CA ALA A 52 -4.38 9.82 24.13
C ALA A 52 -5.86 9.42 24.06
N GLY A 53 -6.14 8.13 23.83
CA GLY A 53 -7.50 7.61 23.76
C GLY A 53 -8.29 7.99 22.49
N VAL A 54 -7.70 8.70 21.51
CA VAL A 54 -8.43 9.10 20.29
C VAL A 54 -9.01 7.90 19.55
N GLU A 55 -10.26 7.99 19.11
CA GLU A 55 -10.87 6.96 18.27
C GLU A 55 -10.20 6.90 16.89
N PRO A 56 -9.97 5.71 16.30
CA PRO A 56 -9.19 5.59 15.06
C PRO A 56 -9.70 6.42 13.89
N LEU A 57 -11.02 6.64 13.77
CA LEU A 57 -11.66 7.37 12.67
C LEU A 57 -12.03 8.82 13.05
N ALA A 58 -11.59 9.31 14.21
CA ALA A 58 -11.85 10.67 14.61
C ALA A 58 -11.05 11.68 13.75
N PRO A 59 -11.56 12.91 13.53
CA PRO A 59 -10.81 13.95 12.82
C PRO A 59 -9.40 14.19 13.40
N GLU A 60 -9.23 14.09 14.72
CA GLU A 60 -7.98 14.32 15.43
C GLU A 60 -6.97 13.17 15.25
N ALA A 61 -7.41 11.96 14.87
CA ALA A 61 -6.54 10.80 14.71
C ALA A 61 -5.53 11.05 13.58
N PRO A 62 -4.21 11.02 13.83
CA PRO A 62 -3.23 11.32 12.79
C PRO A 62 -3.13 10.20 11.75
N LEU A 63 -2.97 10.61 10.48
CA LEU A 63 -2.51 9.76 9.39
C LEU A 63 -1.16 10.29 8.91
N ILE A 64 -0.10 9.48 9.04
CA ILE A 64 1.28 9.95 8.89
C ILE A 64 1.97 9.24 7.74
N PHE A 65 2.46 10.01 6.77
CA PHE A 65 3.30 9.51 5.69
C PHE A 65 4.75 9.81 6.04
N VAL A 66 5.61 8.79 6.06
CA VAL A 66 7.01 8.92 6.49
C VAL A 66 7.97 8.44 5.41
N PHE A 67 8.94 9.28 5.09
CA PHE A 67 9.93 9.06 4.04
C PHE A 67 11.33 8.82 4.63
N SER A 68 11.86 7.61 4.43
CA SER A 68 13.15 7.19 4.97
C SER A 68 14.34 8.00 4.41
N PRO A 69 15.49 8.05 5.13
CA PRO A 69 16.66 8.82 4.70
C PRO A 69 17.28 8.40 3.36
N LEU A 70 17.01 7.16 2.92
CA LEU A 70 17.54 6.65 1.67
C LEU A 70 16.67 7.01 0.46
N VAL A 71 15.44 7.52 0.68
CA VAL A 71 14.55 7.97 -0.39
C VAL A 71 15.18 9.16 -1.10
N GLY A 72 15.25 9.12 -2.44
CA GLY A 72 15.89 10.17 -3.25
C GLY A 72 17.41 10.02 -3.42
N THR A 73 18.00 8.96 -2.87
CA THR A 73 19.39 8.56 -3.14
C THR A 73 19.47 7.61 -4.37
N PRO A 74 20.65 7.41 -4.99
CA PRO A 74 20.79 6.47 -6.10
C PRO A 74 20.75 4.99 -5.69
N LEU A 75 20.54 4.69 -4.40
CA LEU A 75 20.45 3.31 -3.92
C LEU A 75 19.24 2.61 -4.53
N THR A 76 19.44 1.36 -4.96
CA THR A 76 18.33 0.51 -5.40
C THR A 76 17.41 0.16 -4.22
N THR A 77 16.14 -0.14 -4.51
CA THR A 77 15.08 -0.56 -3.56
C THR A 77 14.75 0.46 -2.46
N SER A 78 15.14 1.73 -2.66
CA SER A 78 15.14 2.76 -1.61
C SER A 78 13.89 3.65 -1.58
N ALA A 79 13.08 3.68 -2.63
CA ALA A 79 11.90 4.55 -2.76
C ALA A 79 10.68 4.02 -2.00
N LYS A 80 10.87 3.62 -0.73
CA LYS A 80 9.81 3.15 0.17
C LYS A 80 9.37 4.26 1.13
N PHE A 81 8.09 4.24 1.47
CA PHE A 81 7.51 5.08 2.52
C PHE A 81 6.61 4.22 3.41
N ALA A 82 6.40 4.69 4.64
CA ALA A 82 5.44 4.12 5.57
C ALA A 82 4.23 5.04 5.65
N VAL A 83 3.03 4.45 5.75
CA VAL A 83 1.84 5.13 6.26
C VAL A 83 1.59 4.59 7.66
N VAL A 84 1.44 5.46 8.64
CA VAL A 84 1.31 5.10 10.05
C VAL A 84 0.08 5.79 10.64
N GLY A 85 -0.66 5.08 11.49
CA GLY A 85 -1.84 5.60 12.15
C GLY A 85 -2.35 4.65 13.24
N LYS A 86 -3.44 5.04 13.90
CA LYS A 86 -4.21 4.10 14.75
C LYS A 86 -5.19 3.34 13.84
N SER A 87 -5.09 2.02 13.85
CA SER A 87 -5.88 1.15 12.98
C SER A 87 -7.37 1.17 13.38
N PRO A 88 -8.31 1.43 12.44
CA PRO A 88 -9.73 1.20 12.67
C PRO A 88 -10.11 -0.29 12.75
N LEU A 89 -9.25 -1.19 12.29
CA LEU A 89 -9.45 -2.63 12.41
C LEU A 89 -9.09 -3.15 13.81
N THR A 90 -7.94 -2.74 14.35
CA THR A 90 -7.37 -3.35 15.57
C THR A 90 -7.42 -2.44 16.80
N GLY A 91 -7.73 -1.15 16.62
CA GLY A 91 -7.67 -0.14 17.68
C GLY A 91 -6.24 0.18 18.16
N ARG A 92 -5.21 -0.34 17.49
CA ARG A 92 -3.79 -0.23 17.88
C ARG A 92 -2.99 0.55 16.84
N LEU A 93 -1.76 0.90 17.20
CA LEU A 93 -0.78 1.43 16.23
C LEU A 93 -0.62 0.44 15.08
N THR A 94 -0.60 0.95 13.85
CA THR A 94 -0.32 0.17 12.65
C THR A 94 0.54 0.97 11.70
N ASP A 95 1.37 0.28 10.95
CA ASP A 95 2.05 0.79 9.78
C ASP A 95 1.73 -0.06 8.53
N ALA A 96 1.77 0.58 7.37
CA ALA A 96 1.70 -0.06 6.08
C ALA A 96 2.81 0.49 5.19
N LEU A 97 3.59 -0.41 4.58
CA LEU A 97 4.75 -0.05 3.78
C LEU A 97 4.44 -0.19 2.29
N ALA A 98 4.90 0.78 1.52
CA ALA A 98 4.81 0.69 0.07
C ALA A 98 5.96 1.43 -0.61
N SER A 99 6.14 1.20 -1.91
CA SER A 99 7.19 1.84 -2.71
C SER A 99 6.60 2.48 -3.93
N SER A 100 6.98 3.71 -4.28
CA SER A 100 6.50 4.39 -5.49
C SER A 100 7.22 5.71 -5.73
N HIS A 101 6.89 6.37 -6.85
CA HIS A 101 7.32 7.73 -7.09
C HIS A 101 6.70 8.72 -6.09
N PHE A 102 5.59 8.38 -5.44
CA PHE A 102 5.02 9.17 -4.33
C PHE A 102 6.03 9.30 -3.18
N ALA A 103 6.77 8.25 -2.84
CA ALA A 103 7.82 8.32 -1.81
C ALA A 103 8.87 9.39 -2.14
N ILE A 104 9.35 9.39 -3.40
CA ILE A 104 10.36 10.33 -3.88
C ILE A 104 9.78 11.74 -3.90
N ALA A 105 8.67 11.96 -4.60
CA ALA A 105 8.07 13.29 -4.72
C ALA A 105 7.69 13.86 -3.34
N GLY A 106 7.16 13.03 -2.43
CA GLY A 106 6.83 13.39 -1.06
C GLY A 106 8.05 13.82 -0.25
N LYS A 107 9.13 13.02 -0.26
CA LYS A 107 10.42 13.39 0.35
C LYS A 107 10.95 14.72 -0.20
N LEU A 108 10.89 14.88 -1.53
CA LEU A 108 11.39 16.07 -2.22
C LEU A 108 10.51 17.32 -2.02
N THR A 109 9.41 17.25 -1.28
CA THR A 109 8.73 18.45 -0.76
C THR A 109 9.56 19.17 0.32
N GLY A 110 10.68 18.59 0.75
CA GLY A 110 11.54 19.16 1.79
C GLY A 110 11.22 18.66 3.19
N HIS A 111 10.50 17.54 3.31
CA HIS A 111 10.04 16.98 4.58
C HIS A 111 10.34 15.48 4.66
N ASP A 112 10.67 15.01 5.86
CA ASP A 112 10.87 13.60 6.18
C ASP A 112 9.55 12.91 6.54
N ALA A 113 8.52 13.68 6.90
CA ALA A 113 7.18 13.18 7.15
C ALA A 113 6.10 14.23 6.85
N ILE A 114 4.89 13.76 6.56
CA ILE A 114 3.66 14.55 6.44
C ILE A 114 2.66 13.95 7.43
N VAL A 115 2.28 14.72 8.46
CA VAL A 115 1.31 14.35 9.49
C VAL A 115 -0.01 15.02 9.14
N VAL A 116 -1.06 14.23 8.87
CA VAL A 116 -2.38 14.74 8.49
C VAL A 116 -3.37 14.54 9.63
N ARG A 117 -4.00 15.63 10.06
CA ARG A 117 -5.08 15.66 11.07
C ARG A 117 -6.24 16.54 10.59
N GLY A 118 -7.31 16.56 11.37
CA GLY A 118 -8.57 17.18 11.00
C GLY A 118 -9.32 16.37 9.93
N ALA A 119 -10.41 16.94 9.46
CA ALA A 119 -11.23 16.42 8.37
C ALA A 119 -11.69 17.58 7.47
N CYS A 120 -11.81 17.30 6.18
CA CYS A 120 -12.37 18.25 5.20
C CYS A 120 -13.88 18.41 5.44
N ALA A 121 -14.46 19.55 5.04
CA ALA A 121 -15.90 19.77 5.14
C ALA A 121 -16.72 19.02 4.04
N ARG A 122 -16.05 18.56 2.99
CA ARG A 122 -16.60 17.83 1.84
C ARG A 122 -15.51 16.97 1.20
N PRO A 123 -15.83 15.97 0.35
CA PRO A 123 -14.85 15.23 -0.43
C PRO A 123 -13.80 16.14 -1.07
N SER A 124 -12.53 15.94 -0.71
CA SER A 124 -11.44 16.84 -1.09
C SER A 124 -10.13 16.09 -1.38
N VAL A 125 -9.19 16.76 -2.05
CA VAL A 125 -7.80 16.36 -2.21
C VAL A 125 -6.91 17.31 -1.42
N LEU A 126 -5.95 16.76 -0.67
CA LEU A 126 -4.86 17.52 -0.08
C LEU A 126 -3.72 17.66 -1.10
N MET A 127 -3.39 18.89 -1.47
CA MET A 127 -2.30 19.23 -2.37
C MET A 127 -1.10 19.79 -1.61
N ILE A 128 0.09 19.28 -1.91
CA ILE A 128 1.36 19.74 -1.33
C ILE A 128 2.38 20.04 -2.44
N ASP A 129 2.71 21.30 -2.67
CA ASP A 129 3.76 21.72 -3.63
C ASP A 129 4.91 22.41 -2.91
N GLN A 130 6.09 21.79 -2.90
CA GLN A 130 7.27 22.27 -2.14
C GLN A 130 7.01 22.55 -0.65
N GLY A 131 5.95 21.98 -0.06
CA GLY A 131 5.56 22.22 1.33
C GLY A 131 4.35 23.15 1.50
N GLU A 132 3.95 23.88 0.45
CA GLU A 132 2.73 24.68 0.47
C GLU A 132 1.50 23.77 0.42
N VAL A 133 0.58 23.98 1.36
CA VAL A 133 -0.60 23.15 1.54
C VAL A 133 -1.83 23.84 0.98
N THR A 134 -2.62 23.09 0.21
CA THR A 134 -3.94 23.52 -0.24
C THR A 134 -4.90 22.34 -0.18
N VAL A 135 -6.15 22.59 0.22
CA VAL A 135 -7.23 21.60 0.14
C VAL A 135 -8.19 22.02 -0.96
N ALA A 136 -8.41 21.14 -1.93
CA ALA A 136 -9.27 21.39 -3.08
C ALA A 136 -10.44 20.39 -3.10
N PRO A 137 -11.62 20.79 -3.59
CA PRO A 137 -12.75 19.88 -3.76
C PRO A 137 -12.42 18.73 -4.73
N ALA A 138 -13.07 17.60 -4.54
CA ALA A 138 -12.75 16.34 -5.22
C ALA A 138 -13.99 15.50 -5.54
N GLU A 139 -15.17 16.11 -5.62
CA GLU A 139 -16.43 15.43 -5.88
C GLU A 139 -16.41 14.66 -7.20
N GLU A 140 -15.64 15.13 -8.19
CA GLU A 140 -15.49 14.52 -9.52
C GLU A 140 -14.62 13.25 -9.56
N VAL A 141 -13.88 12.99 -8.49
CA VAL A 141 -13.06 11.78 -8.31
C VAL A 141 -13.53 10.91 -7.14
N TRP A 142 -14.43 11.41 -6.28
CA TRP A 142 -15.08 10.61 -5.25
C TRP A 142 -15.94 9.50 -5.88
N GLY A 143 -15.94 8.30 -5.31
CA GLY A 143 -16.60 7.12 -5.85
C GLY A 143 -15.81 6.38 -6.94
N LEU A 144 -14.78 6.99 -7.52
CA LEU A 144 -13.96 6.32 -8.53
C LEU A 144 -13.00 5.29 -7.90
N PRO A 145 -12.67 4.21 -8.63
CA PRO A 145 -11.52 3.38 -8.30
C PRO A 145 -10.26 4.22 -8.10
N ALA A 146 -9.39 3.80 -7.18
CA ALA A 146 -8.24 4.62 -6.78
C ALA A 146 -7.28 4.91 -7.95
N ALA A 147 -7.09 3.94 -8.85
CA ALA A 147 -6.26 4.11 -10.04
C ALA A 147 -6.85 5.12 -11.05
N ASP A 148 -8.19 5.15 -11.19
CA ASP A 148 -8.88 6.08 -12.08
C ASP A 148 -8.83 7.51 -11.52
N ALA A 149 -9.00 7.65 -10.20
CA ALA A 149 -8.80 8.91 -9.50
C ALA A 149 -7.36 9.43 -9.65
N GLU A 150 -6.35 8.56 -9.49
CA GLU A 150 -4.95 8.91 -9.74
C GLU A 150 -4.75 9.39 -11.19
N ALA A 151 -5.25 8.64 -12.18
CA ALA A 151 -5.09 8.99 -13.59
C ALA A 151 -5.71 10.37 -13.90
N ARG A 152 -6.94 10.61 -13.44
CA ARG A 152 -7.66 11.87 -13.65
C ARG A 152 -6.97 13.07 -12.96
N LEU A 153 -6.45 12.87 -11.75
CA LEU A 153 -5.70 13.92 -11.05
C LEU A 153 -4.37 14.23 -11.76
N ARG A 154 -3.66 13.21 -12.22
CA ARG A 154 -2.39 13.38 -12.95
C ARG A 154 -2.56 14.01 -14.32
N GLU A 155 -3.64 13.70 -15.03
CA GLU A 155 -3.99 14.33 -16.30
C GLU A 155 -4.20 15.84 -16.14
N ARG A 156 -4.92 16.25 -15.09
CA ARG A 156 -5.19 17.68 -14.79
C ARG A 156 -3.98 18.45 -14.28
N MET A 157 -3.17 17.83 -13.42
CA MET A 157 -2.10 18.52 -12.71
C MET A 157 -0.72 18.40 -13.40
N GLY A 158 -0.56 17.39 -14.25
CA GLY A 158 0.67 17.09 -14.97
C GLY A 158 1.54 16.03 -14.30
N PRO A 159 2.54 15.48 -15.03
CA PRO A 159 3.28 14.28 -14.64
C PRO A 159 4.23 14.44 -13.45
N ALA A 160 4.51 15.68 -13.04
CA ALA A 160 5.33 15.97 -11.86
C ALA A 160 4.61 15.68 -10.53
N TRP A 161 3.28 15.64 -10.54
CA TRP A 161 2.47 15.32 -9.37
C TRP A 161 2.36 13.82 -9.18
N ARG A 162 2.50 13.39 -7.92
CA ARG A 162 2.30 12.01 -7.51
C ARG A 162 1.16 11.92 -6.53
N VAL A 163 0.39 10.84 -6.62
CA VAL A 163 -0.89 10.67 -5.94
C VAL A 163 -0.83 9.47 -5.01
N ALA A 164 -1.35 9.62 -3.81
CA ALA A 164 -1.80 8.52 -2.96
C ALA A 164 -3.31 8.71 -2.73
N ALA A 165 -4.13 7.76 -3.17
CA ALA A 165 -5.58 7.87 -3.20
C ALA A 165 -6.27 6.65 -2.58
N ILE A 166 -7.46 6.85 -2.04
CA ILE A 166 -8.34 5.76 -1.59
C ILE A 166 -9.32 5.37 -2.69
N GLY A 167 -9.76 4.12 -2.69
CA GLY A 167 -10.89 3.65 -3.50
C GLY A 167 -12.21 3.73 -2.73
N PRO A 168 -13.32 3.24 -3.33
CA PRO A 168 -14.63 3.19 -2.70
C PRO A 168 -14.66 2.54 -1.31
N ALA A 169 -13.82 1.53 -1.05
CA ALA A 169 -13.74 0.89 0.27
C ALA A 169 -13.25 1.87 1.36
N GLY A 170 -12.31 2.75 1.04
CA GLY A 170 -11.84 3.79 1.96
C GLY A 170 -12.92 4.83 2.22
N GLU A 171 -13.62 5.25 1.16
CA GLU A 171 -14.74 6.21 1.25
C GLU A 171 -15.90 5.66 2.09
N ARG A 172 -16.14 4.35 2.05
CA ARG A 172 -17.15 3.63 2.85
C ARG A 172 -16.63 3.12 4.20
N LEU A 173 -15.40 3.50 4.58
CA LEU A 173 -14.80 3.19 5.87
C LEU A 173 -14.65 1.69 6.16
N VAL A 174 -14.46 0.86 5.12
CA VAL A 174 -14.17 -0.57 5.29
C VAL A 174 -12.91 -0.71 6.14
N ARG A 175 -12.97 -1.47 7.25
CA ARG A 175 -11.91 -1.49 8.28
C ARG A 175 -10.53 -1.94 7.78
N TYR A 176 -10.46 -2.57 6.62
CA TYR A 176 -9.22 -3.00 5.95
C TYR A 176 -9.07 -2.36 4.56
N ALA A 177 -9.59 -1.15 4.40
CA ALA A 177 -9.35 -0.33 3.21
C ALA A 177 -7.89 0.15 3.15
N THR A 178 -7.39 0.24 1.92
CA THR A 178 -6.00 0.53 1.56
C THR A 178 -5.84 1.96 1.06
N ILE A 179 -4.58 2.41 0.94
CA ILE A 179 -4.22 3.63 0.20
C ILE A 179 -3.40 3.21 -1.02
N SER A 180 -3.91 3.51 -2.22
CA SER A 180 -3.29 3.19 -3.51
C SER A 180 -2.37 4.31 -4.00
N HIS A 181 -1.32 3.95 -4.74
CA HIS A 181 -0.41 4.87 -5.43
C HIS A 181 0.40 4.11 -6.51
N ASP A 182 0.58 4.66 -7.72
CA ASP A 182 1.31 4.00 -8.83
C ASP A 182 0.86 2.51 -9.01
N GLY A 183 -0.43 2.23 -8.82
CA GLY A 183 -1.01 0.88 -8.85
C GLY A 183 -0.52 -0.06 -7.75
N ARG A 184 -0.09 0.44 -6.59
CA ARG A 184 0.36 -0.34 -5.40
C ARG A 184 -0.34 0.17 -4.16
N HIS A 185 -0.34 -0.64 -3.10
CA HIS A 185 -1.14 -0.35 -1.92
C HIS A 185 -0.31 -0.34 -0.63
N ALA A 186 -0.48 0.71 0.17
CA ALA A 186 -0.29 0.62 1.61
C ALA A 186 -1.50 -0.14 2.18
N GLY A 187 -1.33 -1.47 2.27
CA GLY A 187 -2.47 -2.40 2.27
C GLY A 187 -3.16 -2.61 3.61
N ARG A 188 -2.42 -2.93 4.67
CA ARG A 188 -3.04 -3.50 5.89
C ARG A 188 -3.34 -2.47 6.96
N GLY A 189 -4.23 -2.84 7.89
CA GLY A 189 -4.51 -2.04 9.09
C GLY A 189 -5.57 -0.95 8.91
N GLY A 190 -6.15 -0.78 7.72
CA GLY A 190 -7.32 0.09 7.54
C GLY A 190 -7.00 1.58 7.40
N LEU A 191 -5.77 1.93 7.03
CA LEU A 191 -5.36 3.33 6.88
C LEU A 191 -6.11 4.06 5.74
N GLY A 192 -6.66 3.32 4.77
CA GLY A 192 -7.57 3.87 3.77
C GLY A 192 -8.91 4.33 4.34
N ALA A 193 -9.45 3.62 5.33
CA ALA A 193 -10.67 4.05 6.04
C ALA A 193 -10.39 5.26 6.93
N LEU A 194 -9.22 5.31 7.58
CA LEU A 194 -8.78 6.50 8.29
C LEU A 194 -8.72 7.71 7.35
N MET A 195 -8.10 7.57 6.18
CA MET A 195 -8.09 8.65 5.19
C MET A 195 -9.50 9.05 4.70
N GLY A 196 -10.38 8.08 4.47
CA GLY A 196 -11.77 8.31 4.08
C GLY A 196 -12.60 9.03 5.14
N SER A 197 -12.39 8.73 6.42
CA SER A 197 -13.07 9.41 7.55
C SER A 197 -12.80 10.91 7.62
N LYS A 198 -11.70 11.34 6.99
CA LYS A 198 -11.31 12.75 6.88
C LYS A 198 -11.88 13.44 5.65
N LEU A 199 -12.74 12.76 4.88
CA LEU A 199 -13.25 13.19 3.57
C LEU A 199 -12.12 13.57 2.59
N CYS A 200 -10.98 12.88 2.70
CA CYS A 200 -9.79 13.11 1.88
C CYS A 200 -9.65 11.97 0.85
N LYS A 201 -9.97 12.25 -0.41
CA LYS A 201 -9.87 11.28 -1.52
C LYS A 201 -8.43 10.94 -1.86
N ALA A 202 -7.57 11.95 -1.87
CA ALA A 202 -6.18 11.80 -2.25
C ALA A 202 -5.29 12.81 -1.54
N ILE A 203 -4.02 12.43 -1.37
CA ILE A 203 -2.92 13.34 -1.10
C ILE A 203 -2.07 13.38 -2.35
N VAL A 204 -1.87 14.58 -2.89
CA VAL A 204 -1.05 14.80 -4.08
C VAL A 204 0.14 15.67 -3.74
N VAL A 205 1.31 15.22 -4.18
CA VAL A 205 2.59 15.84 -3.82
C VAL A 205 3.38 16.19 -5.07
N ARG A 206 4.02 17.37 -5.04
CA ARG A 206 5.03 17.79 -6.00
C ARG A 206 6.25 18.34 -5.25
N GLY A 207 7.34 17.59 -5.31
CA GLY A 207 8.61 17.95 -4.70
C GLY A 207 9.70 18.19 -5.75
N ARG A 208 10.53 19.21 -5.55
CA ARG A 208 11.69 19.55 -6.40
C ARG A 208 12.98 19.70 -5.58
N GLY A 209 12.93 19.41 -4.29
CA GLY A 209 14.09 19.42 -3.42
C GLY A 209 15.16 18.41 -3.84
N LYS A 210 16.32 18.49 -3.20
CA LYS A 210 17.43 17.56 -3.41
C LYS A 210 17.87 17.02 -2.06
N VAL A 211 17.90 15.70 -1.92
CA VAL A 211 18.37 15.06 -0.70
C VAL A 211 19.89 15.14 -0.66
N ALA A 212 20.44 15.81 0.36
CA ALA A 212 21.87 15.88 0.56
C ALA A 212 22.39 14.57 1.16
N SER A 213 23.52 14.07 0.66
CA SER A 213 24.25 12.95 1.27
C SER A 213 25.47 13.49 1.99
N SER A 214 25.79 12.95 3.18
CA SER A 214 27.00 13.35 3.92
C SER A 214 28.28 12.95 3.19
N ASP A 215 28.26 11.82 2.48
CA ASP A 215 29.34 11.37 1.61
C ASP A 215 28.76 10.85 0.28
N PRO A 216 28.63 11.73 -0.74
CA PRO A 216 28.08 11.34 -2.04
C PRO A 216 28.88 10.24 -2.75
N ALA A 217 30.21 10.22 -2.58
CA ALA A 217 31.08 9.25 -3.23
C ALA A 217 30.88 7.84 -2.64
N ALA A 218 30.82 7.74 -1.30
CA ALA A 218 30.53 6.48 -0.63
C ALA A 218 29.11 5.97 -0.94
N VAL A 219 28.10 6.86 -1.01
CA VAL A 219 26.73 6.49 -1.39
C VAL A 219 26.69 5.94 -2.81
N LEU A 220 27.39 6.56 -3.76
CA LEU A 220 27.44 6.08 -5.14
C LEU A 220 28.16 4.73 -5.25
N ALA A 221 29.27 4.55 -4.54
CA ALA A 221 29.97 3.26 -4.47
C ALA A 221 29.09 2.15 -3.88
N ALA A 222 28.34 2.46 -2.81
CA ALA A 222 27.37 1.54 -2.22
C ALA A 222 26.22 1.22 -3.18
N ALA A 223 25.72 2.20 -3.93
CA ALA A 223 24.67 2.01 -4.93
C ALA A 223 25.11 1.04 -6.03
N LYS A 224 26.34 1.20 -6.56
CA LYS A 224 26.92 0.30 -7.56
C LYS A 224 27.00 -1.13 -7.02
N ARG A 225 27.58 -1.31 -5.83
CA ARG A 225 27.72 -2.62 -5.19
C ARG A 225 26.36 -3.29 -4.93
N LEU A 226 25.37 -2.54 -4.43
CA LEU A 226 24.03 -3.07 -4.17
C LEU A 226 23.30 -3.45 -5.47
N ARG A 227 23.46 -2.65 -6.52
CA ARG A 227 22.92 -2.98 -7.85
C ARG A 227 23.52 -4.27 -8.38
N GLU A 228 24.85 -4.42 -8.36
CA GLU A 228 25.52 -5.66 -8.78
C GLU A 228 25.00 -6.88 -8.00
N ARG A 229 24.94 -6.78 -6.67
CA ARG A 229 24.39 -7.85 -5.81
C ARG A 229 22.92 -8.15 -6.10
N SER A 230 22.12 -7.13 -6.45
CA SER A 230 20.69 -7.30 -6.71
C SER A 230 20.36 -8.16 -7.94
N PHE A 231 21.35 -8.39 -8.81
CA PHE A 231 21.24 -9.32 -9.95
C PHE A 231 21.73 -10.74 -9.61
N GLY A 232 22.24 -10.97 -8.41
CA GLY A 232 22.72 -12.28 -7.97
C GLY A 232 21.61 -13.32 -7.77
N ALA A 233 22.02 -14.55 -7.42
CA ALA A 233 21.14 -15.71 -7.28
C ALA A 233 20.08 -15.53 -6.18
N ALA A 234 20.40 -14.84 -5.08
CA ALA A 234 19.48 -14.65 -3.95
C ALA A 234 18.19 -13.91 -4.31
N THR A 235 18.18 -13.15 -5.40
CA THR A 235 17.03 -12.38 -5.88
C THR A 235 16.47 -12.92 -7.20
N ALA A 236 17.10 -13.94 -7.80
CA ALA A 236 16.74 -14.46 -9.13
C ALA A 236 15.27 -14.92 -9.19
N LYS A 237 14.83 -15.72 -8.20
CA LYS A 237 13.44 -16.21 -8.12
C LYS A 237 12.39 -15.09 -8.25
N TYR A 238 12.66 -13.95 -7.62
CA TYR A 238 11.74 -12.80 -7.65
C TYR A 238 11.69 -12.15 -9.03
N ARG A 239 12.79 -12.14 -9.78
CA ARG A 239 12.83 -11.59 -11.13
C ARG A 239 12.16 -12.50 -12.16
N GLU A 240 12.22 -13.80 -11.92
CA GLU A 240 11.73 -14.81 -12.85
C GLU A 240 10.22 -15.05 -12.70
N LEU A 241 9.78 -15.25 -11.45
CA LEU A 241 8.43 -15.72 -11.11
C LEU A 241 7.70 -14.82 -10.10
N GLY A 242 8.33 -13.71 -9.66
CA GLY A 242 7.76 -12.84 -8.63
C GLY A 242 7.68 -13.53 -7.26
N THR A 243 6.79 -13.04 -6.40
CA THR A 243 6.56 -13.66 -5.09
C THR A 243 5.67 -14.90 -5.19
N MET A 244 4.88 -15.05 -6.27
CA MET A 244 4.03 -16.23 -6.51
C MET A 244 4.79 -17.55 -6.50
N ALA A 245 6.09 -17.54 -6.79
CA ALA A 245 7.00 -18.69 -6.62
C ALA A 245 6.91 -19.35 -5.23
N ASN A 246 6.51 -18.60 -4.20
CA ASN A 246 6.38 -19.13 -2.85
C ASN A 246 5.14 -20.01 -2.66
N LEU A 247 4.13 -19.96 -3.54
CA LEU A 247 2.88 -20.72 -3.39
C LEU A 247 3.12 -22.22 -3.31
N LEU A 248 3.81 -22.78 -4.31
CA LEU A 248 4.11 -24.21 -4.37
C LEU A 248 5.16 -24.62 -3.34
N ALA A 249 6.11 -23.73 -3.03
CA ALA A 249 7.07 -23.96 -1.96
C ALA A 249 6.37 -24.14 -0.60
N PHE A 250 5.43 -23.26 -0.26
CA PHE A 250 4.66 -23.35 0.98
C PHE A 250 3.67 -24.52 0.99
N ASN A 251 3.09 -24.89 -0.16
CA ASN A 251 2.26 -26.10 -0.25
C ASN A 251 3.09 -27.38 0.02
N ALA A 252 4.30 -27.46 -0.54
CA ALA A 252 5.19 -28.61 -0.39
C ALA A 252 5.60 -28.85 1.08
N ILE A 253 5.84 -27.77 1.83
CA ILE A 253 6.19 -27.86 3.27
C ILE A 253 4.98 -27.84 4.21
N SER A 254 3.75 -27.94 3.69
CA SER A 254 2.50 -27.97 4.47
C SER A 254 2.25 -26.69 5.29
N THR A 255 2.49 -25.52 4.68
CA THR A 255 2.24 -24.21 5.29
C THR A 255 1.39 -23.29 4.41
N LEU A 256 0.56 -23.85 3.52
CA LEU A 256 -0.36 -23.09 2.68
C LEU A 256 -1.76 -23.06 3.31
N PRO A 257 -2.21 -21.93 3.88
CA PRO A 257 -3.54 -21.82 4.47
C PRO A 257 -4.63 -22.17 3.45
N THR A 258 -5.48 -23.13 3.80
CA THR A 258 -6.52 -23.66 2.91
C THR A 258 -7.84 -23.74 3.65
N ARG A 259 -8.92 -23.25 3.01
CA ARG A 259 -10.30 -23.24 3.52
C ARG A 259 -10.40 -22.76 4.97
N ASN A 260 -10.15 -21.47 5.19
CA ASN A 260 -10.06 -20.82 6.50
C ASN A 260 -9.11 -21.52 7.51
N PHE A 261 -7.90 -21.86 7.06
CA PHE A 261 -6.88 -22.54 7.89
C PHE A 261 -7.28 -23.93 8.41
N SER A 262 -8.37 -24.53 7.92
CA SER A 262 -8.76 -25.92 8.27
C SER A 262 -7.78 -26.96 7.74
N ALA A 263 -7.03 -26.62 6.68
CA ALA A 263 -5.93 -27.41 6.14
C ALA A 263 -4.71 -26.55 5.83
N ALA A 264 -3.54 -27.20 5.76
CA ALA A 264 -2.25 -26.56 5.49
C ALA A 264 -1.67 -26.91 4.11
N LYS A 265 -2.46 -27.60 3.28
CA LYS A 265 -2.19 -27.89 1.88
C LYS A 265 -3.46 -27.67 1.06
N PHE A 266 -3.27 -27.27 -0.18
CA PHE A 266 -4.32 -27.20 -1.18
C PHE A 266 -4.03 -28.18 -2.29
N GLU A 267 -4.97 -29.08 -2.56
CA GLU A 267 -4.81 -30.17 -3.51
C GLU A 267 -4.54 -29.64 -4.92
N GLN A 268 -5.22 -28.54 -5.29
CA GLN A 268 -5.11 -27.90 -6.60
C GLN A 268 -4.08 -26.76 -6.68
N ALA A 269 -3.13 -26.64 -5.73
CA ALA A 269 -2.20 -25.51 -5.71
C ALA A 269 -1.39 -25.31 -7.01
N SER A 270 -1.12 -26.38 -7.77
CA SER A 270 -0.39 -26.30 -9.06
C SER A 270 -1.07 -25.38 -10.06
N SER A 271 -2.40 -25.43 -10.15
CA SER A 271 -3.21 -24.60 -11.07
C SER A 271 -3.09 -23.09 -10.82
N LEU A 272 -2.60 -22.71 -9.65
CA LEU A 272 -2.36 -21.33 -9.23
C LEU A 272 -0.86 -20.98 -9.17
N GLY A 273 0.02 -21.93 -9.49
CA GLY A 273 1.47 -21.78 -9.49
C GLY A 273 1.95 -20.74 -10.50
N ALA A 274 3.06 -20.06 -10.17
CA ALA A 274 3.60 -19.00 -11.02
C ALA A 274 3.97 -19.50 -12.40
N GLU A 275 4.53 -20.71 -12.48
CA GLU A 275 4.98 -21.38 -13.69
C GLU A 275 3.82 -21.62 -14.66
N GLU A 276 2.79 -22.33 -14.20
CA GLU A 276 1.61 -22.67 -15.00
C GLU A 276 0.85 -21.41 -15.43
N VAL A 277 0.62 -20.48 -14.51
CA VAL A 277 -0.11 -19.23 -14.81
C VAL A 277 0.70 -18.32 -15.76
N ALA A 278 2.02 -18.30 -15.67
CA ALA A 278 2.87 -17.50 -16.55
C ALA A 278 2.94 -18.07 -17.97
N GLU A 279 2.98 -19.39 -18.14
CA GLU A 279 2.95 -20.03 -19.46
C GLU A 279 1.64 -19.76 -20.20
N LEU A 280 0.53 -19.78 -19.46
CA LEU A 280 -0.80 -19.56 -20.02
C LEU A 280 -1.11 -18.09 -20.35
N ARG A 281 -0.27 -17.13 -19.94
CA ARG A 281 -0.62 -15.69 -19.96
C ARG A 281 0.50 -14.77 -20.40
N GLN A 282 0.10 -13.62 -20.92
CA GLN A 282 1.03 -12.50 -21.13
C GLN A 282 1.40 -11.88 -19.80
N VAL A 283 2.61 -12.19 -19.32
CA VAL A 283 3.18 -11.60 -18.11
C VAL A 283 4.06 -10.41 -18.47
N ALA A 284 3.72 -9.23 -17.95
CA ALA A 284 4.60 -8.06 -18.02
C ALA A 284 5.38 -7.93 -16.71
N ARG A 285 6.69 -7.70 -16.81
CA ARG A 285 7.56 -7.42 -15.67
C ARG A 285 7.71 -5.91 -15.48
N SER A 286 7.67 -5.48 -14.24
CA SER A 286 7.82 -4.07 -13.86
C SER A 286 8.66 -3.97 -12.58
N SER A 287 9.00 -2.74 -12.17
CA SER A 287 9.75 -2.49 -10.94
C SER A 287 9.18 -1.30 -10.18
N CYS A 288 9.45 -1.28 -8.88
CA CYS A 288 9.21 -0.08 -8.08
C CYS A 288 10.13 1.06 -8.53
N ALA A 289 9.79 2.29 -8.16
CA ALA A 289 10.68 3.43 -8.34
C ALA A 289 12.06 3.13 -7.71
N SER A 290 13.13 3.45 -8.45
CA SER A 290 14.51 3.19 -8.03
C SER A 290 14.80 1.72 -7.65
N CYS A 291 14.18 0.73 -8.30
CA CYS A 291 14.42 -0.70 -8.02
C CYS A 291 15.01 -1.44 -9.21
N SER A 292 16.15 -2.10 -9.01
CA SER A 292 16.83 -2.95 -10.00
C SER A 292 16.44 -4.42 -9.95
N ILE A 293 15.70 -4.86 -8.91
CA ILE A 293 15.26 -6.26 -8.80
C ILE A 293 14.13 -6.54 -9.79
N GLY A 294 13.05 -5.74 -9.77
CA GLY A 294 11.91 -5.96 -10.65
C GLY A 294 11.11 -7.21 -10.32
N CYS A 295 10.63 -7.33 -9.08
CA CYS A 295 9.82 -8.48 -8.64
C CYS A 295 8.35 -8.44 -9.08
N GLU A 296 7.90 -7.32 -9.65
CA GLU A 296 6.50 -7.13 -9.99
C GLU A 296 6.16 -7.86 -11.29
N HIS A 297 5.16 -8.73 -11.19
CA HIS A 297 4.62 -9.49 -12.30
C HIS A 297 3.14 -9.12 -12.48
N LEU A 298 2.81 -8.66 -13.69
CA LEU A 298 1.47 -8.25 -14.08
C LEU A 298 0.87 -9.33 -14.98
N TYR A 299 -0.16 -10.00 -14.48
CA TYR A 299 -0.83 -11.09 -15.17
C TYR A 299 -2.08 -10.56 -15.89
N LYS A 300 -2.27 -10.97 -17.14
CA LYS A 300 -3.46 -10.64 -17.93
C LYS A 300 -4.64 -11.49 -17.45
N GLY A 301 -5.67 -10.87 -16.86
CA GLY A 301 -6.91 -11.53 -16.46
C GLY A 301 -7.90 -11.71 -17.62
N PRO A 302 -9.10 -12.28 -17.35
CA PRO A 302 -10.10 -12.64 -18.37
C PRO A 302 -10.50 -11.49 -19.30
N ARG A 303 -10.63 -10.29 -18.74
CA ARG A 303 -11.03 -9.06 -19.46
C ARG A 303 -9.85 -8.32 -20.09
N GLY A 304 -8.69 -8.96 -20.20
CA GLY A 304 -7.47 -8.38 -20.74
C GLY A 304 -6.76 -7.37 -19.83
N LYS A 305 -7.36 -7.00 -18.69
CA LYS A 305 -6.74 -6.13 -17.69
C LYS A 305 -5.53 -6.83 -17.07
N LYS A 306 -4.43 -6.08 -16.94
CA LYS A 306 -3.22 -6.54 -16.27
C LYS A 306 -3.32 -6.24 -14.78
N THR A 307 -3.17 -7.27 -13.96
CA THR A 307 -3.28 -7.18 -12.49
C THR A 307 -1.96 -7.60 -11.87
N ARG A 308 -1.48 -6.85 -10.88
CA ARG A 308 -0.32 -7.29 -10.10
C ARG A 308 -0.73 -8.43 -9.19
N MET A 309 0.02 -9.53 -9.27
CA MET A 309 -0.17 -10.65 -8.38
C MET A 309 1.06 -10.82 -7.50
N GLU A 310 0.84 -10.84 -6.20
CA GLU A 310 1.80 -11.31 -5.21
C GLU A 310 1.29 -12.64 -4.61
N TYR A 311 2.18 -13.39 -3.95
CA TYR A 311 1.80 -14.60 -3.22
C TYR A 311 0.59 -14.38 -2.30
N GLU A 312 0.54 -13.22 -1.63
CA GLU A 312 -0.54 -12.91 -0.68
C GLU A 312 -1.91 -12.74 -1.33
N ASN A 313 -1.96 -12.20 -2.55
CA ASN A 313 -3.20 -12.13 -3.33
C ASN A 313 -3.71 -13.53 -3.64
N VAL A 314 -2.79 -14.41 -4.08
CA VAL A 314 -3.13 -15.75 -4.56
C VAL A 314 -3.56 -16.65 -3.41
N PHE A 315 -2.81 -16.71 -2.30
CA PHE A 315 -3.21 -17.60 -1.20
C PHE A 315 -4.54 -17.15 -0.59
N ALA A 316 -4.73 -15.84 -0.36
CA ALA A 316 -5.87 -15.32 0.38
C ALA A 316 -7.18 -15.43 -0.41
N LEU A 317 -7.13 -15.20 -1.73
CA LEU A 317 -8.30 -15.25 -2.61
C LEU A 317 -8.47 -16.58 -3.33
N GLY A 318 -7.48 -17.48 -3.28
CA GLY A 318 -7.53 -18.83 -3.85
C GLY A 318 -7.67 -19.89 -2.76
N PRO A 319 -6.58 -20.57 -2.36
CA PRO A 319 -6.57 -21.65 -1.36
C PRO A 319 -7.34 -21.36 -0.08
N LEU A 320 -7.19 -20.15 0.50
CA LEU A 320 -7.86 -19.79 1.75
C LEU A 320 -9.39 -19.80 1.60
N CYS A 321 -9.89 -19.46 0.40
CA CYS A 321 -11.31 -19.53 0.00
C CYS A 321 -11.65 -20.84 -0.75
N GLY A 322 -10.72 -21.79 -0.83
CA GLY A 322 -10.87 -23.06 -1.55
C GLY A 322 -10.93 -22.96 -3.08
N VAL A 323 -10.68 -21.79 -3.66
CA VAL A 323 -10.81 -21.51 -5.11
C VAL A 323 -9.50 -21.86 -5.82
N SER A 324 -9.58 -22.65 -6.91
CA SER A 324 -8.44 -23.04 -7.75
C SER A 324 -8.44 -22.41 -9.14
N ASP A 325 -9.46 -21.63 -9.48
CA ASP A 325 -9.55 -20.95 -10.77
C ASP A 325 -8.63 -19.71 -10.76
N ALA A 326 -7.53 -19.78 -11.52
CA ALA A 326 -6.58 -18.67 -11.66
C ALA A 326 -7.22 -17.40 -12.25
N ASP A 327 -8.16 -17.53 -13.18
CA ASP A 327 -8.87 -16.39 -13.76
C ASP A 327 -9.74 -15.68 -12.72
N ALA A 328 -10.45 -16.46 -11.89
CA ALA A 328 -11.23 -15.94 -10.78
C ALA A 328 -10.35 -15.25 -9.73
N VAL A 329 -9.22 -15.85 -9.35
CA VAL A 329 -8.28 -15.28 -8.38
C VAL A 329 -7.66 -13.97 -8.89
N ILE A 330 -7.27 -13.90 -10.16
CA ILE A 330 -6.76 -12.66 -10.79
C ILE A 330 -7.86 -11.61 -10.86
N ALA A 331 -9.09 -11.98 -11.21
CA ALA A 331 -10.23 -11.07 -11.25
C ALA A 331 -10.56 -10.52 -9.86
N ALA A 332 -10.57 -11.38 -8.84
CA ALA A 332 -10.78 -11.03 -7.44
C ALA A 332 -9.70 -10.05 -6.94
N SER A 333 -8.42 -10.32 -7.21
CA SER A 333 -7.34 -9.41 -6.85
C SER A 333 -7.48 -8.06 -7.57
N SER A 334 -7.82 -8.08 -8.86
CA SER A 334 -8.04 -6.84 -9.63
C SER A 334 -9.17 -6.01 -9.06
N ARG A 335 -10.21 -6.68 -8.56
CA ARG A 335 -11.36 -6.01 -7.97
C ARG A 335 -11.04 -5.41 -6.60
N CYS A 336 -10.27 -6.12 -5.77
CA CYS A 336 -9.73 -5.56 -4.54
C CYS A 336 -8.88 -4.31 -4.79
N ASP A 337 -8.03 -4.30 -5.82
CA ASP A 337 -7.24 -3.11 -6.20
C ASP A 337 -8.16 -1.93 -6.61
N GLU A 338 -9.20 -2.19 -7.41
CA GLU A 338 -10.17 -1.17 -7.83
C GLU A 338 -10.93 -0.55 -6.65
N LEU A 339 -11.45 -1.41 -5.76
CA LEU A 339 -12.21 -0.99 -4.58
C LEU A 339 -11.30 -0.37 -3.51
N GLY A 340 -10.03 -0.76 -3.48
CA GLY A 340 -9.07 -0.39 -2.44
C GLY A 340 -9.17 -1.27 -1.19
N LEU A 341 -9.32 -2.59 -1.34
CA LEU A 341 -9.40 -3.58 -0.26
C LEU A 341 -8.07 -4.33 -0.07
N ASP A 342 -7.67 -4.56 1.19
CA ASP A 342 -6.58 -5.47 1.53
C ASP A 342 -6.97 -6.91 1.16
N THR A 343 -6.29 -7.51 0.19
CA THR A 343 -6.60 -8.87 -0.29
C THR A 343 -6.47 -9.92 0.80
N ILE A 344 -5.55 -9.75 1.75
CA ILE A 344 -5.36 -10.69 2.86
C ILE A 344 -6.57 -10.66 3.79
N SER A 345 -6.97 -9.47 4.23
CA SER A 345 -8.10 -9.30 5.14
C SER A 345 -9.44 -9.61 4.45
N ALA A 346 -9.58 -9.25 3.16
CA ALA A 346 -10.76 -9.61 2.37
C ALA A 346 -10.90 -11.13 2.24
N GLY A 347 -9.84 -11.83 1.80
CA GLY A 347 -9.82 -13.29 1.70
C GLY A 347 -10.08 -13.98 3.04
N GLY A 348 -9.45 -13.51 4.12
CA GLY A 348 -9.70 -14.06 5.46
C GLY A 348 -11.14 -13.83 5.97
N THR A 349 -11.70 -12.65 5.71
CA THR A 349 -13.10 -12.34 6.08
C THR A 349 -14.08 -13.21 5.30
N ILE A 350 -13.85 -13.38 4.00
CA ILE A 350 -14.68 -14.21 3.11
C ILE A 350 -14.58 -15.69 3.51
N ALA A 351 -13.37 -16.19 3.74
CA ALA A 351 -13.16 -17.57 4.17
C ALA A 351 -13.81 -17.89 5.52
N TRP A 352 -13.73 -16.96 6.49
CA TRP A 352 -14.45 -17.08 7.76
C TRP A 352 -15.97 -17.14 7.56
N ALA A 353 -16.50 -16.29 6.67
CA ALA A 353 -17.93 -16.28 6.35
C ALA A 353 -18.36 -17.56 5.59
N MET A 354 -17.54 -18.09 4.69
CA MET A 354 -17.77 -19.39 4.02
C MET A 354 -17.88 -20.51 5.05
N GLU A 355 -16.97 -20.59 6.03
CA GLU A 355 -17.05 -21.61 7.09
C GLU A 355 -18.31 -21.41 7.96
N CYS A 356 -18.65 -20.18 8.30
CA CYS A 356 -19.88 -19.90 9.06
C CYS A 356 -21.14 -20.34 8.30
N ALA A 357 -21.17 -20.15 6.97
CA ALA A 357 -22.28 -20.59 6.12
C ALA A 357 -22.37 -22.12 6.05
N GLU A 358 -21.25 -22.81 5.82
CA GLU A 358 -21.20 -24.29 5.80
C GLU A 358 -21.64 -24.91 7.13
N ARG A 359 -21.34 -24.23 8.25
CA ARG A 359 -21.74 -24.65 9.60
C ARG A 359 -23.14 -24.20 10.00
N GLY A 360 -23.87 -23.51 9.13
CA GLY A 360 -25.23 -23.02 9.41
C GLY A 360 -25.30 -21.91 10.46
N LEU A 361 -24.20 -21.18 10.70
CA LEU A 361 -24.14 -20.06 11.64
C LEU A 361 -24.67 -18.74 11.05
N ILE A 362 -24.70 -18.64 9.72
CA ILE A 362 -25.26 -17.52 8.96
C ILE A 362 -26.08 -18.04 7.77
N ASP A 363 -27.18 -17.37 7.45
CA ASP A 363 -28.08 -17.76 6.33
C ASP A 363 -27.64 -17.12 5.01
N VAL A 364 -26.50 -17.60 4.48
CA VAL A 364 -25.98 -17.23 3.15
C VAL A 364 -25.56 -18.48 2.37
N PRO A 365 -26.51 -19.37 2.00
CA PRO A 365 -26.20 -20.69 1.43
C PRO A 365 -25.49 -20.68 0.08
N TRP A 366 -25.38 -19.50 -0.56
CA TRP A 366 -24.63 -19.27 -1.79
C TRP A 366 -23.13 -19.07 -1.54
N LEU A 367 -22.69 -18.77 -0.32
CA LEU A 367 -21.29 -18.51 0.02
C LEU A 367 -20.60 -19.82 0.43
N ARG A 368 -19.93 -20.48 -0.52
CA ARG A 368 -19.33 -21.81 -0.33
C ARG A 368 -17.84 -21.80 -0.66
N PHE A 369 -17.04 -22.60 0.04
CA PHE A 369 -15.64 -22.79 -0.36
C PHE A 369 -15.54 -23.36 -1.78
N GLY A 370 -14.56 -22.88 -2.53
CA GLY A 370 -14.29 -23.31 -3.90
C GLY A 370 -15.22 -22.74 -4.97
N ASP A 371 -16.20 -21.91 -4.60
CA ASP A 371 -17.07 -21.22 -5.55
C ASP A 371 -16.47 -19.85 -5.93
N ALA A 372 -15.98 -19.75 -7.17
CA ALA A 372 -15.37 -18.56 -7.73
C ALA A 372 -16.35 -17.38 -7.87
N ASP A 373 -17.61 -17.64 -8.23
CA ASP A 373 -18.63 -16.61 -8.37
C ASP A 373 -19.05 -16.09 -7.00
N ALA A 374 -19.15 -16.99 -5.99
CA ALA A 374 -19.39 -16.60 -4.61
C ALA A 374 -18.29 -15.69 -4.07
N LEU A 375 -17.01 -15.99 -4.35
CA LEU A 375 -15.87 -15.15 -3.98
C LEU A 375 -16.00 -13.74 -4.58
N LEU A 376 -16.21 -13.63 -5.89
CA LEU A 376 -16.33 -12.34 -6.57
C LEU A 376 -17.53 -11.54 -6.06
N ARG A 377 -18.68 -12.20 -5.87
CA ARG A 377 -19.88 -11.58 -5.29
C ARG A 377 -19.64 -11.10 -3.87
N ALA A 378 -18.91 -11.86 -3.05
CA ALA A 378 -18.61 -11.47 -1.68
C ALA A 378 -17.71 -10.23 -1.61
N ILE A 379 -16.74 -10.09 -2.53
CA ILE A 379 -15.91 -8.88 -2.64
C ILE A 379 -16.75 -7.63 -2.94
N GLU A 380 -17.76 -7.73 -3.80
CA GLU A 380 -18.66 -6.61 -4.10
C GLU A 380 -19.60 -6.25 -2.94
N ALA A 381 -19.89 -7.23 -2.07
CA ALA A 381 -20.78 -7.04 -0.94
C ALA A 381 -20.11 -6.37 0.28
N ILE A 382 -18.76 -6.38 0.32
CA ILE A 382 -17.93 -5.65 1.29
C ILE A 382 -17.92 -4.16 0.94
#